data_AF-A0A7S0Y443-F1
#
_entry.id   AF-A0A7S0Y443-F1
#
_cell.length_a   1.000
_cell.length_b   1.000
_cell.length_c   1.000
_cell.angle_alpha   90.00
_cell.angle_beta   90.00
_cell.angle_gamma   90.00
#
_symmetry.space_group_name_H-M   'P 1'
#
loop_
_entity.id
_entity.type
_entity.pdbx_description
1 polymer ?
#
loop_
_entity_poly.entity_id
_entity_poly.type
_entity_poly.pdbx_seq_one_letter_code
_entity_poly.pdbx_strand_id
1 'polypeptide(L)'
;PPDLEERLNTILQHFIGTRNYHNFTSGKPSTDSSAKRFITCFRTGGVSCINGREYVSLKVDGQSFMIHQIRKMVGLVTYIMRFNKDPKTTFATAFSHSKLSVPIAPSIGLLLDRVLYTVYNEKNAHLKPLDLASSEEALAKFKGECLMVEIEK
;
A
#
# COMPACT_ATOMS: atom_id res chain seq x y z
N PRO A 1 -11.94 14.30 9.95
CA PRO A 1 -13.42 14.17 9.89
C PRO A 1 -13.84 12.85 9.24
N PRO A 2 -14.94 12.19 9.67
CA PRO A 2 -15.37 10.88 9.16
C PRO A 2 -15.47 10.81 7.63
N ASP A 3 -15.94 11.90 7.01
CA ASP A 3 -16.03 12.07 5.55
C ASP A 3 -14.69 11.92 4.82
N LEU A 4 -13.58 12.36 5.43
CA LEU A 4 -12.26 12.29 4.82
C LEU A 4 -11.71 10.86 4.80
N GLU A 5 -11.93 10.10 5.88
CA GLU A 5 -11.49 8.71 5.96
C GLU A 5 -12.31 7.81 5.04
N GLU A 6 -13.62 8.03 4.97
CA GLU A 6 -14.50 7.33 4.03
C GLU A 6 -14.07 7.59 2.59
N ARG A 7 -13.88 8.87 2.23
CA ARG A 7 -13.38 9.26 0.91
C ARG A 7 -12.04 8.62 0.58
N LEU A 8 -11.11 8.61 1.54
CA LEU A 8 -9.81 7.97 1.38
C LEU A 8 -9.97 6.47 1.10
N ASN A 9 -10.78 5.78 1.89
CA ASN A 9 -11.05 4.35 1.68
C ASN A 9 -11.67 4.08 0.31
N THR A 10 -12.60 4.90 -0.16
CA THR A 10 -13.16 4.81 -1.52
C THR A 10 -12.08 4.93 -2.59
N ILE A 11 -11.17 5.90 -2.46
CA ILE A 11 -10.05 6.10 -3.41
C ILE A 11 -9.13 4.87 -3.43
N LEU A 12 -8.81 4.30 -2.27
CA LEU A 12 -7.92 3.14 -2.16
C LEU A 12 -8.49 1.90 -2.88
N GLN A 13 -9.83 1.73 -2.93
CA GLN A 13 -10.47 0.60 -3.62
C GLN A 13 -10.13 0.56 -5.11
N HIS A 14 -9.78 1.69 -5.73
CA HIS A 14 -9.37 1.73 -7.13
C HIS A 14 -8.04 1.04 -7.42
N PHE A 15 -7.28 0.58 -6.42
CA PHE A 15 -6.08 -0.24 -6.66
C PHE A 15 -6.36 -1.74 -6.68
N ILE A 16 -7.47 -2.18 -6.07
CA ILE A 16 -7.76 -3.60 -5.88
C ILE A 16 -8.01 -4.27 -7.24
N GLY A 17 -7.55 -5.51 -7.34
CA GLY A 17 -7.60 -6.32 -8.55
C GLY A 17 -6.29 -6.31 -9.34
N THR A 18 -6.35 -6.91 -10.53
CA THR A 18 -5.20 -7.01 -11.43
C THR A 18 -5.16 -5.81 -12.36
N ARG A 19 -4.07 -5.03 -12.30
CA ARG A 19 -3.87 -3.85 -13.17
C ARG A 19 -2.44 -3.78 -13.68
N ASN A 20 -2.22 -2.93 -14.69
CA ASN A 20 -0.89 -2.67 -15.24
C ASN A 20 -0.21 -1.52 -14.49
N TYR A 21 0.77 -1.82 -13.65
CA TYR A 21 1.44 -0.85 -12.77
C TYR A 21 2.70 -0.23 -13.39
N HIS A 22 2.86 -0.20 -14.72
CA HIS A 22 4.08 0.33 -15.38
C HIS A 22 4.40 1.80 -15.03
N ASN A 23 3.38 2.64 -14.79
CA ASN A 23 3.56 4.03 -14.33
C ASN A 23 3.96 4.12 -12.83
N PHE A 24 3.71 3.05 -12.08
CA PHE A 24 4.01 2.94 -10.65
C PHE A 24 5.40 2.37 -10.38
N THR A 25 6.25 2.23 -11.40
CA THR A 25 7.66 1.84 -11.25
C THR A 25 8.52 2.59 -12.26
N SER A 26 9.83 2.39 -12.19
CA SER A 26 10.80 2.91 -13.16
C SER A 26 11.22 1.80 -14.13
N GLY A 27 11.57 2.17 -15.36
CA GLY A 27 12.17 1.24 -16.33
C GLY A 27 11.25 0.17 -16.93
N LYS A 28 9.93 0.23 -16.68
CA LYS A 28 8.96 -0.70 -17.29
C LYS A 28 8.12 -0.01 -18.37
N PRO A 29 8.05 -0.57 -19.60
CA PRO A 29 7.13 -0.11 -20.63
C PRO A 29 5.71 -0.61 -20.36
N SER A 30 4.71 0.05 -20.94
CA SER A 30 3.30 -0.31 -20.73
C SER A 30 2.91 -1.65 -21.36
N THR A 31 3.71 -2.18 -22.27
CA THR A 31 3.51 -3.48 -22.93
C THR A 31 4.14 -4.64 -22.16
N ASP A 32 4.96 -4.39 -21.14
CA ASP A 32 5.60 -5.44 -20.34
C ASP A 32 4.57 -6.13 -19.44
N SER A 33 4.30 -7.41 -19.71
CA SER A 33 3.36 -8.22 -18.94
C SER A 33 3.76 -8.36 -17.48
N SER A 34 5.06 -8.28 -17.16
CA SER A 34 5.58 -8.30 -15.81
C SER A 34 5.34 -7.00 -15.04
N ALA A 35 4.69 -5.99 -15.64
CA ALA A 35 4.16 -4.83 -14.92
C ALA A 35 2.76 -5.07 -14.35
N LYS A 36 2.09 -6.18 -14.70
CA LYS A 36 0.79 -6.55 -14.13
C LYS A 36 0.94 -7.02 -12.69
N ARG A 37 0.21 -6.41 -11.77
CA ARG A 37 0.22 -6.76 -10.34
C ARG A 37 -1.19 -6.90 -9.81
N PHE A 38 -1.34 -7.74 -8.80
CA PHE A 38 -2.60 -8.02 -8.14
C PHE A 38 -2.55 -7.50 -6.70
N ILE A 39 -3.39 -6.51 -6.41
CA ILE A 39 -3.61 -5.97 -5.07
C ILE A 39 -4.87 -6.62 -4.53
N THR A 40 -4.75 -7.27 -3.37
CA THR A 40 -5.85 -7.98 -2.71
C THR A 40 -6.61 -7.07 -1.75
N CYS A 41 -5.91 -6.18 -1.05
CA CYS A 41 -6.51 -5.25 -0.11
C CYS A 41 -5.75 -3.92 -0.13
N PHE A 42 -6.48 -2.81 -0.05
CA PHE A 42 -5.89 -1.52 0.29
C PHE A 42 -6.91 -0.68 1.07
N ARG A 43 -6.60 -0.35 2.32
CA ARG A 43 -7.53 0.32 3.25
C ARG A 43 -6.80 1.16 4.30
N THR A 44 -7.55 2.01 5.00
CA THR A 44 -7.04 2.65 6.21
C THR A 44 -6.89 1.63 7.35
N GLY A 45 -5.83 1.81 8.14
CA GLY A 45 -5.61 1.13 9.41
C GLY A 45 -6.14 1.92 10.60
N GLY A 46 -6.81 3.05 10.35
CA GLY A 46 -7.30 4.00 11.33
C GLY A 46 -6.46 5.29 11.40
N VAL A 47 -7.02 6.28 12.08
CA VAL A 47 -6.37 7.55 12.42
C VAL A 47 -5.88 7.48 13.86
N SER A 48 -4.67 7.98 14.11
CA SER A 48 -4.08 8.07 15.44
C SER A 48 -3.45 9.44 15.64
N CYS A 49 -3.51 9.98 16.86
CA CYS A 49 -2.78 11.17 17.23
C CYS A 49 -1.55 10.78 18.05
N ILE A 50 -0.37 11.18 17.60
CA ILE A 50 0.90 10.92 18.29
C ILE A 50 1.60 12.27 18.45
N ASN A 51 1.95 12.63 19.69
CA ASN A 51 2.59 13.92 20.03
C ASN A 51 1.87 15.16 19.46
N GLY A 52 0.54 15.13 19.40
CA GLY A 52 -0.28 16.24 18.88
C GLY A 52 -0.33 16.34 17.35
N ARG A 53 0.24 15.37 16.63
CA ARG A 53 0.13 15.26 15.16
C ARG A 53 -0.79 14.10 14.79
N GLU A 54 -1.67 14.34 13.83
CA GLU A 54 -2.57 13.32 13.29
C GLU A 54 -1.87 12.48 12.22
N TYR A 55 -1.98 11.16 12.33
CA TYR A 55 -1.46 10.18 11.40
C TYR A 55 -2.60 9.31 10.90
N VAL A 56 -2.52 8.90 9.63
CA VAL A 56 -3.38 7.87 9.05
C VAL A 56 -2.54 6.68 8.65
N SER A 57 -2.85 5.51 9.20
CA SER A 57 -2.20 4.27 8.79
C SER A 57 -2.86 3.77 7.50
N LEU A 58 -2.05 3.29 6.55
CA LEU A 58 -2.51 2.64 5.34
C LEU A 58 -2.01 1.19 5.33
N LYS A 59 -2.90 0.24 5.07
CA LYS A 59 -2.57 -1.19 4.98
C LYS A 59 -2.84 -1.68 3.57
N VAL A 60 -1.81 -2.24 2.94
CA VAL A 60 -1.87 -2.77 1.57
C VAL A 60 -1.38 -4.21 1.55
N ASP A 61 -2.21 -5.08 0.99
CA ASP A 61 -1.89 -6.47 0.73
C ASP A 61 -1.85 -6.69 -0.78
N GLY A 62 -0.83 -7.39 -1.26
CA GLY A 62 -0.66 -7.71 -2.67
C GLY A 62 0.23 -8.93 -2.84
N GLN A 63 0.09 -9.60 -3.98
CA GLN A 63 0.89 -10.81 -4.27
C GLN A 63 2.37 -10.49 -4.46
N SER A 64 2.68 -9.33 -5.04
CA SER A 64 4.03 -8.83 -5.23
C SER A 64 4.02 -7.33 -5.48
N PHE A 65 5.16 -6.69 -5.27
CA PHE A 65 5.34 -5.25 -5.49
C PHE A 65 6.61 -5.01 -6.31
N MET A 66 6.53 -4.07 -7.25
CA MET A 66 7.69 -3.55 -7.98
C MET A 66 8.39 -2.46 -7.17
N ILE A 67 9.63 -2.13 -7.55
CA ILE A 67 10.38 -1.02 -6.99
C ILE A 67 9.53 0.26 -7.04
N HIS A 68 9.43 0.94 -5.89
CA HIS A 68 8.65 2.16 -5.67
C HIS A 68 7.13 2.06 -5.87
N GLN A 69 6.57 0.89 -6.17
CA GLN A 69 5.13 0.73 -6.46
C GLN A 69 4.25 1.29 -5.35
N ILE A 70 4.44 0.84 -4.11
CA ILE A 70 3.62 1.30 -2.97
C ILE A 70 3.78 2.81 -2.77
N ARG A 71 5.00 3.34 -2.84
CA ARG A 71 5.29 4.77 -2.68
C ARG A 71 4.60 5.62 -3.75
N LYS A 72 4.55 5.13 -4.99
CA LYS A 72 3.83 5.79 -6.10
C LYS A 72 2.31 5.66 -5.96
N MET A 73 1.81 4.52 -5.47
CA MET A 73 0.39 4.35 -5.17
C MET A 73 -0.06 5.39 -4.13
N VAL A 74 0.67 5.51 -3.02
CA VAL A 74 0.41 6.51 -1.98
C VAL A 74 0.56 7.93 -2.52
N GLY A 75 1.59 8.22 -3.33
CA GLY A 75 1.77 9.53 -3.96
C GLY A 75 0.61 9.95 -4.85
N LEU A 76 0.01 9.02 -5.61
CA LEU A 76 -1.18 9.28 -6.41
C LEU A 76 -2.40 9.60 -5.53
N VAL A 77 -2.59 8.84 -4.45
CA VAL A 77 -3.69 9.09 -3.48
C VAL A 77 -3.54 10.46 -2.84
N THR A 78 -2.33 10.82 -2.40
CA THR A 78 -2.04 12.15 -1.85
C THR A 78 -2.34 13.25 -2.86
N TYR A 79 -1.99 13.07 -4.14
CA TYR A 79 -2.31 14.01 -5.21
C TYR A 79 -3.83 14.18 -5.38
N ILE A 80 -4.59 13.07 -5.44
CA ILE A 80 -6.05 13.10 -5.58
C ILE A 80 -6.70 13.85 -4.41
N MET A 81 -6.31 13.50 -3.18
CA MET A 81 -6.86 14.08 -1.96
C MET A 81 -6.54 15.57 -1.84
N ARG A 82 -5.25 15.93 -2.02
CA ARG A 82 -4.78 17.31 -1.84
C ARG A 82 -5.35 18.29 -2.86
N PHE A 83 -5.50 17.85 -4.12
CA PHE A 83 -5.96 18.70 -5.22
C PHE A 83 -7.41 18.45 -5.61
N ASN A 84 -8.16 17.71 -4.79
CA ASN A 84 -9.56 17.38 -5.00
C ASN A 84 -9.85 16.85 -6.42
N LYS A 85 -8.97 16.00 -6.96
CA LYS A 85 -9.14 15.43 -8.30
C LYS A 85 -10.20 14.35 -8.31
N ASP A 86 -10.85 14.16 -9.46
CA ASP A 86 -11.76 13.03 -9.65
C ASP A 86 -10.96 11.71 -9.67
N PRO A 87 -11.23 10.77 -8.75
CA PRO A 87 -10.50 9.52 -8.69
C PRO A 87 -10.66 8.69 -9.98
N LYS A 88 -11.87 8.62 -10.55
CA LYS A 88 -12.16 7.74 -11.69
C LYS A 88 -11.29 8.07 -12.90
N THR A 89 -11.32 9.33 -13.32
CA THR A 89 -10.51 9.83 -14.45
C THR A 89 -9.01 9.75 -14.14
N THR A 90 -8.58 10.13 -12.94
CA THR A 90 -7.17 10.09 -12.54
C THR A 90 -6.60 8.67 -12.61
N PHE A 91 -7.35 7.67 -12.13
CA PHE A 91 -6.95 6.26 -12.20
C PHE A 91 -6.97 5.71 -13.63
N ALA A 92 -7.95 6.10 -14.45
CA ALA A 92 -7.98 5.71 -15.86
C ALA A 92 -6.71 6.20 -16.59
N THR A 93 -6.28 7.43 -16.33
CA THR A 93 -5.02 7.97 -16.86
C THR A 93 -3.81 7.24 -16.27
N ALA A 94 -3.74 7.05 -14.96
CA ALA A 94 -2.60 6.43 -14.29
C ALA A 94 -2.34 4.99 -14.74
N PHE A 95 -3.40 4.23 -15.05
CA PHE A 95 -3.33 2.85 -15.54
C PHE A 95 -3.39 2.74 -17.08
N SER A 96 -3.47 3.85 -17.81
CA SER A 96 -3.43 3.86 -19.27
C SER A 96 -2.06 3.41 -19.80
N HIS A 97 -1.99 3.15 -21.11
CA HIS A 97 -0.72 2.83 -21.78
C HIS A 97 0.25 4.02 -21.88
N SER A 98 -0.25 5.25 -21.69
CA SER A 98 0.55 6.47 -21.76
C SER A 98 1.50 6.57 -20.57
N LYS A 99 2.70 7.11 -20.81
CA LYS A 99 3.67 7.33 -19.74
C LYS A 99 3.25 8.51 -18.89
N LEU A 100 3.18 8.29 -17.58
CA LEU A 100 2.84 9.30 -16.60
C LEU A 100 3.91 9.36 -15.50
N SER A 101 4.28 10.56 -15.09
CA SER A 101 5.10 10.78 -13.90
C SER A 101 4.21 10.78 -12.65
N VAL A 102 4.13 9.63 -11.98
CA VAL A 102 3.39 9.52 -10.71
C VAL A 102 4.29 9.97 -9.55
N PRO A 103 3.83 10.87 -8.66
CA PRO A 103 4.57 11.31 -7.49
C PRO A 103 5.01 10.14 -6.61
N ILE A 104 6.21 10.21 -6.03
CA ILE A 104 6.74 9.19 -5.15
C ILE A 104 6.66 9.71 -3.71
N ALA A 105 5.88 9.06 -2.86
CA ALA A 105 5.85 9.38 -1.44
C ALA A 105 7.25 9.15 -0.79
N PRO A 106 7.60 9.83 0.30
CA PRO A 106 8.81 9.54 1.08
C PRO A 106 8.86 8.08 1.55
N SER A 107 10.06 7.55 1.81
CA SER A 107 10.23 6.16 2.26
C SER A 107 9.99 5.95 3.75
N ILE A 108 10.13 7.00 4.57
CA ILE A 108 10.19 6.91 6.04
C ILE A 108 8.98 6.19 6.66
N GLY A 109 7.78 6.35 6.10
CA GLY A 109 6.56 5.72 6.61
C GLY A 109 6.20 4.36 5.99
N LEU A 110 7.07 3.77 5.16
CA LEU A 110 6.79 2.48 4.51
C LEU A 110 7.44 1.33 5.28
N LEU A 111 6.60 0.48 5.88
CA LEU A 111 7.01 -0.70 6.63
C LEU A 111 6.53 -1.98 5.94
N LEU A 112 7.37 -3.01 5.92
CA LEU A 112 6.92 -4.38 5.66
C LEU A 112 6.32 -4.96 6.94
N ASP A 113 4.99 -5.07 6.99
CA ASP A 113 4.28 -5.54 8.18
C ASP A 113 4.39 -7.05 8.38
N ARG A 114 4.17 -7.83 7.32
CA ARG A 114 4.15 -9.29 7.35
C ARG A 114 4.32 -9.89 5.95
N VAL A 115 4.83 -11.11 5.89
CA VAL A 115 4.76 -11.98 4.70
C VAL A 115 3.63 -12.98 4.90
N LEU A 116 2.70 -13.04 3.96
CA LEU A 116 1.55 -13.96 4.02
C LEU A 116 1.89 -15.27 3.32
N TYR A 117 1.94 -16.36 4.08
CA TYR A 117 2.22 -17.71 3.58
C TYR A 117 0.94 -18.50 3.25
N THR A 118 -0.21 -17.84 3.08
CA THR A 118 -1.52 -18.49 2.91
C THR A 118 -1.50 -19.58 1.85
N VAL A 119 -1.06 -19.26 0.61
CA VAL A 119 -0.99 -20.23 -0.50
C VAL A 119 0.01 -21.35 -0.22
N TYR A 120 1.11 -21.06 0.47
CA TYR A 120 2.09 -22.08 0.83
C TYR A 120 1.51 -23.05 1.87
N ASN A 121 0.88 -22.53 2.92
CA ASN A 121 0.26 -23.32 3.99
C ASN A 121 -0.89 -24.18 3.45
N GLU A 122 -1.69 -23.66 2.53
CA GLU A 122 -2.75 -24.43 1.84
C GLU A 122 -2.17 -25.60 1.03
N LYS A 123 -1.12 -25.35 0.22
CA LYS A 123 -0.49 -26.40 -0.61
C LYS A 123 0.28 -27.42 0.22
N ASN A 124 0.76 -27.04 1.40
CA ASN A 124 1.58 -27.89 2.27
C ASN A 124 0.87 -28.17 3.60
N ALA A 125 -0.45 -28.41 3.56
CA ALA A 125 -1.26 -28.62 4.77
C ALA A 125 -0.82 -29.81 5.65
N HIS A 126 0.04 -30.70 5.13
CA HIS A 126 0.65 -31.80 5.88
C HIS A 126 1.84 -31.36 6.74
N LEU A 127 2.38 -30.16 6.52
CA LEU A 127 3.45 -29.56 7.32
C LEU A 127 2.86 -28.60 8.36
N LYS A 128 3.66 -28.28 9.37
CA LYS A 128 3.33 -27.19 10.30
C LYS A 128 3.21 -25.87 9.51
N PRO A 129 2.12 -25.10 9.67
CA PRO A 129 1.98 -23.81 9.01
C PRO A 129 3.14 -22.87 9.31
N LEU A 130 3.58 -22.15 8.28
CA LEU A 130 4.50 -21.02 8.43
C LEU A 130 3.68 -19.78 8.74
N ASP A 131 3.81 -19.30 9.98
CA ASP A 131 3.25 -18.04 10.43
C ASP A 131 4.12 -17.45 11.56
N LEU A 132 3.75 -16.24 11.98
CA LEU A 132 4.39 -15.53 13.08
C LEU A 132 3.43 -15.36 14.27
N ALA A 133 2.43 -16.25 14.41
CA ALA A 133 1.39 -16.10 15.42
C ALA A 133 1.96 -16.08 16.85
N SER A 134 3.02 -16.86 17.11
CA SER A 134 3.71 -16.88 18.41
C SER A 134 4.48 -15.59 18.73
N SER A 135 4.72 -14.72 17.74
CA SER A 135 5.54 -13.52 17.87
C SER A 135 4.74 -12.22 17.76
N GLU A 136 3.39 -12.29 17.74
CA GLU A 136 2.53 -11.10 17.59
C GLU A 136 2.79 -10.03 18.65
N GLU A 137 2.94 -10.44 19.92
CA GLU A 137 3.19 -9.51 21.02
C GLU A 137 4.55 -8.81 20.86
N ALA A 138 5.60 -9.57 20.53
CA ALA A 138 6.93 -9.03 20.27
C ALA A 138 6.93 -8.08 19.06
N LEU A 139 6.20 -8.41 18.00
CA LEU A 139 6.04 -7.55 16.81
C LEU A 139 5.28 -6.26 17.13
N ALA A 140 4.21 -6.34 17.92
CA ALA A 140 3.44 -5.17 18.36
C ALA A 140 4.31 -4.24 19.20
N LYS A 141 5.08 -4.79 20.14
CA LYS A 141 6.03 -4.04 20.96
C LYS A 141 7.10 -3.35 20.11
N PHE A 142 7.73 -4.07 19.19
CA PHE A 142 8.74 -3.52 18.29
C PHE A 142 8.19 -2.40 17.38
N LYS A 143 6.97 -2.56 16.87
CA LYS A 143 6.29 -1.52 16.07
C LYS A 143 6.07 -0.24 16.87
N GLY A 144 5.55 -0.36 18.09
CA GLY A 144 5.28 0.78 18.95
C GLY A 144 6.55 1.48 19.45
N GLU A 145 7.48 0.72 20.03
CA GLU A 145 8.62 1.27 20.77
C GLU A 145 9.80 1.68 19.87
N CYS A 146 9.96 1.05 18.70
CA CYS A 146 11.10 1.31 17.82
C CYS A 146 10.67 2.02 16.54
N LEU A 147 9.70 1.45 15.81
CA LEU A 147 9.38 1.92 14.46
C LEU A 147 8.62 3.24 14.46
N MET A 148 7.60 3.39 15.29
CA MET A 148 6.83 4.64 15.35
C MET A 148 7.71 5.81 15.81
N VAL A 149 8.60 5.59 16.78
CA VAL A 149 9.54 6.59 17.26
C VAL A 149 10.48 7.07 16.14
N GLU A 150 10.96 6.16 15.29
CA GLU A 150 11.82 6.52 14.15
C GLU A 150 11.07 7.30 13.06
N ILE A 151 9.79 6.96 12.83
CA ILE A 151 8.94 7.66 11.84
C ILE A 151 8.66 9.12 12.28
N GLU A 152 8.67 9.40 13.58
CA GLU A 152 8.42 10.73 14.13
C GLU A 152 9.66 11.66 14.16
N LYS A 153 10.86 11.12 13.99
CA LYS A 153 12.10 11.92 13.92
C LYS A 153 12.15 12.80 12.67
#